data_AF-A0A943JLZ9-F1
#
_entry.id   AF-A0A943JLZ9-F1
#
_cell.length_a   1.000
_cell.length_b   1.000
_cell.length_c   1.000
_cell.angle_alpha   90.00
_cell.angle_beta   90.00
_cell.angle_gamma   90.00
#
_symmetry.space_group_name_H-M   'P 1'
#
loop_
_entity.id
_entity.type
_entity.pdbx_description
1 polymer ?
#
loop_
_entity_poly.entity_id
_entity_poly.type
_entity_poly.pdbx_seq_one_letter_code
_entity_poly.pdbx_strand_id
1 'polypeptide(L)'
;MKTLYNLIGEDFKNVLDANPFIEKLDDLEIENNINFLKEVDCSYEQMKNIIIFNPWLFNRSYDELNKLKNKLISIGITNLNITFDTQPLLLNKEIFEIDDFINEQIKKGLEINEIADIIDSGCVEW
;
A
#
# COMPACT_ATOMS: atom_id res chain seq x y z
N MET A 1 5.78 17.56 4.25
CA MET A 1 6.95 17.77 3.39
C MET A 1 8.29 17.44 4.06
N LYS A 2 8.67 18.08 5.18
CA LYS A 2 9.95 17.78 5.86
C LYS A 2 10.06 16.32 6.30
N THR A 3 8.97 15.76 6.81
CA THR A 3 8.88 14.35 7.24
C THR A 3 9.16 13.40 6.06
N LEU A 4 8.59 13.68 4.90
CA LEU A 4 8.83 12.91 3.68
C LEU A 4 10.31 13.01 3.25
N TYR A 5 10.86 14.22 3.16
CA TYR A 5 12.28 14.41 2.81
C TYR A 5 13.23 13.64 3.75
N ASN A 6 12.97 13.67 5.06
CA ASN A 6 13.78 12.92 6.04
C ASN A 6 13.66 11.39 5.89
N LEU A 7 12.57 10.91 5.31
CA LEU A 7 12.31 9.48 5.13
C LEU A 7 12.97 8.93 3.85
N ILE A 8 12.87 9.67 2.74
CA ILE A 8 13.33 9.17 1.43
C ILE A 8 14.62 9.84 0.92
N GLY A 9 15.09 10.91 1.56
CA GLY A 9 16.41 11.49 1.32
C GLY A 9 16.66 11.86 -0.13
N GLU A 10 17.66 11.22 -0.75
CA GLU A 10 18.07 11.49 -2.14
C GLU A 10 16.98 11.16 -3.17
N ASP A 11 16.08 10.23 -2.87
CA ASP A 11 14.98 9.84 -3.75
C ASP A 11 13.83 10.84 -3.77
N PHE A 12 13.86 11.86 -2.88
CA PHE A 12 12.79 12.83 -2.72
C PHE A 12 12.40 13.50 -4.04
N LYS A 13 13.40 13.93 -4.82
CA LYS A 13 13.14 14.57 -6.11
C LYS A 13 12.49 13.61 -7.10
N ASN A 14 12.97 12.36 -7.17
CA ASN A 14 12.43 11.36 -8.08
C ASN A 14 10.96 11.03 -7.74
N VAL A 15 10.64 10.96 -6.45
CA VAL A 15 9.27 10.74 -5.96
C VAL A 15 8.35 11.91 -6.31
N LEU A 16 8.80 13.16 -6.18
CA LEU A 16 8.03 14.33 -6.61
C LEU A 16 7.88 14.41 -8.14
N ASP A 17 8.93 14.09 -8.89
CA ASP A 17 8.88 14.06 -10.35
C ASP A 17 7.89 12.99 -10.86
N ALA A 18 7.82 11.84 -10.17
CA ALA A 18 6.86 10.77 -10.47
C ALA A 18 5.42 11.14 -10.08
N ASN A 19 5.22 11.76 -8.91
CA ASN A 19 3.92 12.23 -8.45
C ASN A 19 3.96 13.70 -8.01
N PRO A 20 3.79 14.65 -8.94
CA PRO A 20 3.81 16.08 -8.64
C PRO A 20 2.65 16.55 -7.74
N PHE A 21 1.62 15.71 -7.56
CA PHE A 21 0.50 16.03 -6.66
C PHE A 21 0.96 16.18 -5.21
N ILE A 22 2.02 15.48 -4.80
CA ILE A 22 2.57 15.51 -3.44
C ILE A 22 2.92 16.95 -3.04
N GLU A 23 3.39 17.79 -3.97
CA GLU A 23 3.74 19.19 -3.69
C GLU A 23 2.55 20.04 -3.24
N LYS A 24 1.32 19.58 -3.49
CA LYS A 24 0.09 20.27 -3.12
C LYS A 24 -0.45 19.85 -1.76
N LEU A 25 0.10 18.79 -1.17
CA LEU A 25 -0.33 18.26 0.11
C LEU A 25 0.29 19.03 1.27
N ASP A 26 -0.47 19.15 2.35
CA ASP A 26 0.07 19.67 3.60
C ASP A 26 0.84 18.61 4.40
N ASP A 27 1.47 19.05 5.49
CA ASP A 27 2.25 18.15 6.35
C ASP A 27 1.38 17.06 7.00
N LEU A 28 0.13 17.37 7.33
CA LEU A 28 -0.81 16.44 7.98
C LEU A 28 -1.24 15.34 7.03
N GLU A 29 -1.56 15.68 5.78
CA GLU A 29 -1.90 14.72 4.73
C GLU A 29 -0.76 13.73 4.48
N ILE A 30 0.47 14.23 4.34
CA ILE A 30 1.67 13.39 4.20
C ILE A 30 1.88 12.51 5.43
N GLU A 31 1.70 13.06 6.64
CA GLU A 31 1.85 12.30 7.88
C GLU A 31 0.79 11.22 8.06
N ASN A 32 -0.44 11.42 7.57
CA ASN A 32 -1.48 10.41 7.63
C ASN A 32 -1.10 9.14 6.85
N ASN A 33 -0.56 9.29 5.63
CA ASN A 33 -0.10 8.13 4.85
C ASN A 33 1.12 7.45 5.49
N ILE A 34 2.07 8.23 6.03
CA ILE A 34 3.24 7.67 6.72
C ILE A 34 2.83 6.96 8.02
N ASN A 35 1.90 7.52 8.78
CA ASN A 35 1.40 6.91 10.02
C ASN A 35 0.62 5.64 9.74
N PHE A 36 -0.16 5.57 8.65
CA PHE A 36 -0.76 4.32 8.19
C PHE A 36 0.30 3.22 8.00
N LEU A 37 1.43 3.52 7.35
CA LEU A 37 2.50 2.53 7.18
C LEU A 37 3.10 2.07 8.52
N LYS A 38 3.23 2.98 9.49
CA LYS A 38 3.68 2.61 10.85
C LYS A 38 2.65 1.73 11.57
N GLU A 39 1.36 2.00 11.41
CA GLU A 39 0.28 1.22 12.04
C GLU A 39 0.20 -0.23 11.53
N VAL A 40 0.68 -0.49 10.31
CA VAL A 40 0.79 -1.85 9.77
C VAL A 40 2.16 -2.46 10.02
N ASP A 41 2.92 -1.90 10.98
CA ASP A 41 4.23 -2.37 11.42
C ASP A 41 5.33 -2.35 10.33
N CYS A 42 5.27 -1.40 9.39
CA CYS A 42 6.37 -1.19 8.46
C CYS A 42 7.59 -0.62 9.20
N SER A 43 8.74 -1.27 9.02
CA SER A 43 10.04 -0.69 9.39
C SER A 43 10.37 0.55 8.55
N TYR A 44 11.39 1.30 8.98
CA TYR A 44 11.85 2.49 8.26
C TYR A 44 12.23 2.17 6.80
N GLU A 45 12.97 1.08 6.57
CA GLU A 45 13.37 0.66 5.22
C GLU A 45 12.16 0.25 4.37
N GLN A 46 11.20 -0.49 4.94
CA GLN A 46 9.97 -0.84 4.23
C GLN A 46 9.15 0.41 3.85
N MET A 47 8.99 1.36 4.77
CA MET A 47 8.32 2.62 4.47
C MET A 47 9.01 3.38 3.33
N LYS A 48 10.34 3.44 3.36
CA LYS A 48 11.14 4.08 2.31
C LYS A 48 10.93 3.40 0.97
N ASN A 49 11.06 2.07 0.90
CA ASN A 49 10.86 1.29 -0.32
C ASN A 49 9.45 1.51 -0.89
N ILE A 50 8.42 1.34 -0.06
CA ILE A 50 7.01 1.50 -0.47
C ILE A 50 6.79 2.87 -1.12
N ILE A 51 7.29 3.94 -0.52
CA ILE A 51 7.10 5.30 -1.03
C ILE A 51 7.86 5.52 -2.35
N ILE A 52 9.08 5.02 -2.45
CA ILE A 52 9.89 5.16 -3.68
C ILE A 52 9.23 4.41 -4.85
N PHE A 53 8.74 3.20 -4.60
CA PHE A 53 8.13 2.36 -5.63
C PHE A 53 6.64 2.68 -5.87
N ASN A 54 5.97 3.34 -4.93
CA ASN A 54 4.60 3.81 -5.09
C ASN A 54 4.39 5.24 -4.55
N PRO A 55 4.87 6.28 -5.26
CA PRO A 55 4.58 7.68 -4.94
C PRO A 55 3.07 8.02 -4.92
N TRP A 56 2.23 7.25 -5.60
CA TRP A 56 0.78 7.44 -5.65
C TRP A 56 0.05 7.04 -4.37
N LEU A 57 0.74 6.44 -3.40
CA LEU A 57 0.21 6.24 -2.04
C LEU A 57 -0.36 7.54 -1.47
N PHE A 58 0.28 8.68 -1.74
CA PHE A 58 -0.14 10.00 -1.25
C PHE A 58 -1.41 10.55 -1.90
N ASN A 59 -1.95 9.87 -2.92
CA ASN A 59 -3.27 10.18 -3.47
C ASN A 59 -4.40 9.52 -2.68
N ARG A 60 -4.08 8.56 -1.79
CA ARG A 60 -5.05 7.82 -1.01
C ARG A 60 -5.32 8.53 0.32
N SER A 61 -6.59 8.60 0.68
CA SER A 61 -7.00 9.01 2.02
C SER A 61 -6.70 7.90 3.04
N TYR A 62 -6.53 8.29 4.30
CA TYR A 62 -6.37 7.34 5.40
C TYR A 62 -7.56 6.36 5.50
N ASP A 63 -8.79 6.84 5.28
CA ASP A 63 -9.99 6.00 5.33
C ASP A 63 -10.00 4.92 4.24
N GLU A 64 -9.55 5.24 3.02
CA GLU A 64 -9.41 4.27 1.94
C GLU A 64 -8.36 3.21 2.26
N LEU A 65 -7.19 3.64 2.75
CA LEU A 65 -6.13 2.72 3.18
C LEU A 65 -6.58 1.83 4.32
N ASN A 66 -7.34 2.37 5.28
CA ASN A 66 -7.87 1.61 6.41
C ASN A 66 -8.93 0.58 5.96
N LYS A 67 -9.78 0.93 4.98
CA LYS A 67 -10.71 -0.05 4.37
C LYS A 67 -9.93 -1.18 3.69
N LEU A 68 -8.87 -0.86 2.94
CA LEU A 68 -8.05 -1.85 2.27
C LEU A 68 -7.37 -2.78 3.28
N LYS A 69 -6.73 -2.21 4.31
CA LYS A 69 -6.16 -2.94 5.45
C LYS A 69 -7.16 -3.94 6.03
N ASN A 70 -8.36 -3.47 6.36
CA ASN A 70 -9.39 -4.33 6.96
C ASN A 70 -9.86 -5.44 6.02
N LYS A 71 -9.96 -5.15 4.70
CA LYS A 71 -10.31 -6.16 3.70
C LYS A 71 -9.24 -7.24 3.61
N LEU A 72 -7.96 -6.88 3.54
CA LEU A 72 -6.84 -7.82 3.47
C LEU A 72 -6.74 -8.70 4.74
N ILE A 73 -6.95 -8.11 5.92
CA ILE A 73 -7.03 -8.88 7.18
C ILE A 73 -8.22 -9.83 7.16
N SER A 74 -9.39 -9.39 6.67
CA SER A 74 -10.60 -10.22 6.65
C SER A 74 -10.49 -11.48 5.81
N ILE A 75 -9.58 -11.50 4.83
CA ILE A 75 -9.30 -12.67 3.98
C ILE A 75 -8.14 -13.52 4.50
N GLY A 76 -7.47 -13.11 5.60
CA GLY A 76 -6.45 -13.91 6.27
C GLY A 76 -5.01 -13.42 6.11
N ILE A 77 -4.78 -12.26 5.49
CA ILE A 77 -3.43 -11.69 5.38
C ILE A 77 -3.03 -11.09 6.73
N THR A 78 -1.90 -11.53 7.27
CA THR A 78 -1.45 -11.19 8.63
C THR A 78 -0.19 -10.32 8.65
N ASN A 79 0.67 -10.40 7.64
CA ASN A 79 1.95 -9.67 7.59
C ASN A 79 1.91 -8.50 6.60
N LEU A 80 1.00 -7.55 6.83
CA LEU A 80 0.75 -6.44 5.89
C LEU A 80 1.99 -5.58 5.57
N ASN A 81 2.90 -5.41 6.52
CA ASN A 81 4.17 -4.74 6.25
C ASN A 81 4.99 -5.44 5.17
N ILE A 82 5.05 -6.77 5.19
CA ILE A 82 5.74 -7.57 4.17
C ILE A 82 4.95 -7.54 2.87
N THR A 83 3.63 -7.70 2.91
CA THR A 83 2.77 -7.66 1.73
C THR A 83 2.91 -6.32 0.98
N PHE A 84 2.88 -5.19 1.70
CA PHE A 84 2.99 -3.87 1.08
C PHE A 84 4.39 -3.54 0.61
N ASP A 85 5.45 -3.97 1.32
CA ASP A 85 6.84 -3.77 0.86
C ASP A 85 7.13 -4.56 -0.42
N THR A 86 6.60 -5.78 -0.52
CA THR A 86 6.75 -6.62 -1.72
C THR A 86 5.84 -6.19 -2.87
N GLN A 87 4.66 -5.61 -2.57
CA GLN A 87 3.71 -5.10 -3.56
C GLN A 87 3.21 -3.69 -3.21
N PRO A 88 4.04 -2.65 -3.37
CA PRO A 88 3.66 -1.28 -3.02
C PRO A 88 2.40 -0.77 -3.75
N LEU A 89 2.16 -1.25 -4.98
CA LEU A 89 1.01 -0.87 -5.80
C LEU A 89 -0.32 -1.44 -5.30
N LEU A 90 -0.32 -2.46 -4.43
CA LEU A 90 -1.54 -2.95 -3.77
C LEU A 90 -2.24 -1.82 -3.00
N LEU A 91 -1.45 -0.89 -2.44
CA LEU A 91 -1.95 0.29 -1.74
C LEU A 91 -2.73 1.26 -2.63
N ASN A 92 -2.73 1.08 -3.95
CA ASN A 92 -3.54 1.87 -4.89
C ASN A 92 -4.88 1.22 -5.22
N LYS A 93 -5.11 -0.02 -4.77
CA LYS A 93 -6.33 -0.75 -5.11
C LYS A 93 -7.55 -0.26 -4.35
N GLU A 94 -8.68 -0.28 -5.03
CA GLU A 94 -10.00 -0.12 -4.46
C GLU A 94 -10.55 -1.45 -3.96
N ILE A 95 -11.46 -1.40 -3.00
CA ILE A 95 -12.03 -2.62 -2.40
C ILE A 95 -12.75 -3.48 -3.42
N PHE A 96 -13.45 -2.86 -4.38
CA PHE A 96 -14.15 -3.60 -5.43
C PHE A 96 -13.17 -4.37 -6.33
N GLU A 97 -11.96 -3.84 -6.58
CA GLU A 97 -10.94 -4.55 -7.37
C GLU A 97 -10.45 -5.80 -6.62
N ILE A 98 -10.29 -5.69 -5.30
CA ILE A 98 -9.93 -6.84 -4.45
C ILE A 98 -11.06 -7.87 -4.43
N ASP A 99 -12.31 -7.43 -4.31
CA ASP A 99 -13.49 -8.30 -4.35
C ASP A 99 -13.62 -9.02 -5.71
N ASP A 100 -13.44 -8.29 -6.81
CA ASP A 100 -13.50 -8.85 -8.15
C ASP A 100 -12.41 -9.91 -8.35
N PHE A 101 -11.17 -9.62 -7.94
CA PHE A 101 -10.08 -10.60 -7.98
C PHE A 101 -10.43 -11.86 -7.17
N ILE A 102 -10.89 -11.71 -5.92
CA ILE A 102 -11.29 -12.84 -5.07
C ILE A 102 -12.39 -13.66 -5.76
N ASN A 103 -13.42 -13.00 -6.29
CA ASN A 103 -14.54 -13.66 -6.96
C ASN A 103 -14.10 -14.44 -8.20
N GLU A 104 -13.13 -13.92 -8.96
CA GLU A 104 -12.54 -14.63 -10.09
C GLU A 104 -11.73 -15.86 -9.66
N GLN A 105 -10.97 -15.78 -8.56
CA GLN A 105 -10.21 -16.92 -8.04
C GLN A 105 -11.13 -18.00 -7.46
N ILE A 106 -12.19 -17.62 -6.75
CA ILE A 106 -13.23 -18.55 -6.27
C ILE A 106 -13.90 -19.28 -7.44
N LYS A 107 -14.20 -18.58 -8.55
CA LYS A 107 -14.74 -19.20 -9.77
C LYS A 107 -13.77 -20.22 -10.39
N LYS A 108 -12.46 -20.08 -10.15
CA LYS A 108 -11.42 -21.05 -10.55
C LYS A 108 -11.27 -22.21 -9.56
N GLY A 109 -12.01 -22.20 -8.46
CA GLY A 109 -12.04 -23.27 -7.46
C GLY A 109 -11.08 -23.08 -6.29
N LEU A 110 -10.48 -21.89 -6.13
CA LEU A 110 -9.58 -21.60 -5.02
C LEU A 110 -10.34 -21.24 -3.74
N GLU A 111 -9.81 -21.69 -2.61
CA GLU A 111 -10.27 -21.31 -1.27
C GLU A 111 -9.69 -19.95 -0.84
N ILE A 112 -10.34 -19.28 0.12
CA ILE A 112 -9.94 -17.93 0.57
C ILE A 112 -8.50 -17.87 1.11
N ASN A 113 -8.07 -18.90 1.84
CA ASN A 113 -6.69 -19.02 2.33
C ASN A 113 -5.68 -19.13 1.17
N GLU A 114 -5.97 -19.91 0.13
CA GLU A 114 -5.10 -19.99 -1.05
C GLU A 114 -5.00 -18.64 -1.77
N ILE A 115 -6.12 -17.90 -1.84
CA ILE A 115 -6.16 -16.55 -2.42
C ILE A 115 -5.34 -15.57 -1.57
N ALA A 116 -5.45 -15.65 -0.25
CA ALA A 116 -4.67 -14.83 0.67
C ALA A 116 -3.17 -15.11 0.52
N ASP A 117 -2.77 -16.39 0.41
CA ASP A 117 -1.38 -16.79 0.17
C ASP A 117 -0.87 -16.26 -1.17
N ILE A 118 -1.68 -16.29 -2.23
CA ILE A 118 -1.34 -15.71 -3.54
C ILE A 118 -1.08 -14.21 -3.42
N ILE A 119 -1.97 -13.47 -2.74
CA ILE A 119 -1.78 -12.04 -2.52
C ILE A 119 -0.54 -11.79 -1.65
N ASP A 120 -0.34 -12.53 -0.57
CA ASP A 120 0.81 -12.30 0.33
C ASP A 120 2.16 -12.62 -0.33
N SER A 121 2.18 -13.58 -1.25
CA SER A 121 3.39 -14.04 -1.94
C SER A 121 3.96 -13.08 -3.00
N GLY A 122 3.25 -12.02 -3.38
CA GLY A 122 3.71 -11.16 -4.49
C GLY A 122 3.31 -11.62 -5.88
N CYS A 123 2.56 -12.73 -6.02
CA CYS A 123 2.28 -13.35 -7.32
C CYS A 123 1.07 -12.75 -8.06
N VAL A 124 0.58 -11.59 -7.64
CA VAL A 124 -0.59 -10.95 -8.27
C VAL A 124 -0.13 -9.85 -9.22
N GLU A 125 -0.45 -10.02 -10.50
CA GLU A 125 -0.44 -8.93 -11.47
C GLU A 125 -1.75 -8.17 -11.34
N TRP A 126 -1.64 -6.91 -10.91
CA TRP A 126 -2.72 -6.01 -10.53
C TRP A 126 -3.18 -5.11 -11.67
#